data_AF-A0A6I1KIP4-F1
#
_entry.id   AF-A0A6I1KIP4-F1
#
_cell.length_a   1.000
_cell.length_b   1.000
_cell.length_c   1.000
_cell.angle_alpha   90.00
_cell.angle_beta   90.00
_cell.angle_gamma   90.00
#
_symmetry.space_group_name_H-M   'P 1'
#
loop_
_entity.id
_entity.type
_entity.pdbx_description
1 polymer ?
#
loop_
_entity_poly.entity_id
_entity_poly.type
_entity_poly.pdbx_seq_one_letter_code
_entity_poly.pdbx_strand_id
1 'polypeptide(L)' 'MTLTCSDGTGAGCDKIFYTTDGTTPTTSSNVYSTPISVSAITILKYFATDLAGNSEAVKSQTYLFVQ' A
#
# COMPACT_ATOMS: atom_id res chain seq x y z
N MET A 1 5.93 5.48 7.58
CA MET A 1 4.49 5.42 7.23
C MET A 1 3.91 4.08 7.66
N THR A 2 2.68 4.09 8.18
CA THR A 2 1.92 2.87 8.52
C THR A 2 0.68 2.75 7.64
N LEU A 3 0.55 1.64 6.92
CA LEU A 3 -0.64 1.31 6.14
C LEU A 3 -1.52 0.37 6.95
N THR A 4 -2.78 0.75 7.15
CA THR A 4 -3.78 -0.07 7.84
C THR A 4 -4.74 -0.65 6.83
N CYS A 5 -4.95 -1.95 6.91
CA CYS A 5 -5.99 -2.63 6.15
C CYS A 5 -7.15 -2.96 7.10
N SER A 6 -8.34 -2.45 6.81
CA SER A 6 -9.54 -2.70 7.61
C SER A 6 -10.63 -3.25 6.70
N ASP A 7 -10.98 -4.52 6.91
CA ASP A 7 -12.00 -5.24 6.12
C ASP A 7 -13.39 -5.23 6.80
N GLY A 8 -13.56 -4.48 7.89
CA GLY A 8 -14.82 -4.46 8.64
C GLY A 8 -15.24 -5.85 9.12
N THR A 9 -16.36 -6.38 8.60
CA THR A 9 -16.87 -7.74 8.88
C THR A 9 -16.54 -8.78 7.80
N GLY A 10 -15.67 -8.43 6.84
CA GLY A 10 -15.29 -9.31 5.74
C GLY A 10 -14.35 -10.45 6.16
N ALA A 11 -13.78 -11.16 5.17
CA ALA A 11 -12.93 -12.33 5.40
C ALA A 11 -11.62 -12.01 6.13
N GLY A 12 -11.27 -10.74 6.27
CA GLY A 12 -10.02 -10.25 6.82
C GLY A 12 -9.06 -9.81 5.72
N CYS A 13 -8.17 -8.88 6.07
CA CYS A 13 -7.13 -8.44 5.15
C CYS A 13 -6.08 -9.53 4.94
N ASP A 14 -5.72 -9.79 3.68
CA ASP A 14 -4.59 -10.64 3.34
C ASP A 14 -3.30 -9.81 3.26
N LYS A 15 -3.19 -8.92 2.26
CA LYS A 15 -1.95 -8.19 1.96
C LYS A 15 -2.24 -6.78 1.49
N ILE A 16 -1.28 -5.89 1.71
CA ILE A 16 -1.22 -4.58 1.07
C ILE A 16 -0.02 -4.57 0.13
N PHE A 17 -0.25 -4.29 -1.15
CA PHE A 17 0.79 -4.16 -2.17
C PHE A 17 1.07 -2.69 -2.43
N TYR A 18 2.33 -2.33 -2.64
CA TYR A 18 2.71 -0.94 -2.84
C TYR A 18 3.91 -0.73 -3.75
N THR A 19 4.02 0.52 -4.25
CA THR A 19 5.14 1.08 -5.00
C THR A 19 5.46 2.46 -4.43
N THR A 20 6.73 2.87 -4.45
CA THR A 20 7.21 4.16 -3.91
C THR A 20 7.60 5.17 -4.99
N ASP A 21 7.56 4.74 -6.25
CA ASP A 21 7.94 5.52 -7.44
C ASP A 21 6.72 6.08 -8.21
N GLY A 22 5.51 5.83 -7.70
CA GLY A 22 4.26 6.26 -8.33
C GLY A 22 3.75 5.35 -9.46
N THR A 23 4.40 4.22 -9.73
CA THR A 23 3.86 3.20 -10.64
C THR A 23 2.64 2.50 -10.05
N THR A 24 1.76 1.93 -10.88
CA THR A 24 0.58 1.23 -10.37
C THR A 24 1.00 -0.10 -9.74
N PRO A 25 0.71 -0.34 -8.44
CA PRO A 25 1.02 -1.61 -7.79
C PRO A 25 0.18 -2.76 -8.37
N THR A 26 0.75 -3.96 -8.41
CA THR A 26 0.08 -5.22 -8.74
C THR A 26 0.34 -6.24 -7.63
N THR A 27 -0.24 -7.43 -7.72
CA THR A 27 0.04 -8.53 -6.79
C THR A 27 1.48 -9.07 -6.87
N SER A 28 2.27 -8.60 -7.84
CA SER A 28 3.72 -8.84 -7.94
C SER A 28 4.57 -7.72 -7.34
N SER A 29 3.94 -6.63 -6.85
CA SER A 29 4.64 -5.53 -6.19
C SER A 29 5.05 -5.88 -4.75
N ASN A 30 5.78 -4.97 -4.11
CA ASN A 30 6.22 -5.16 -2.74
C ASN A 30 5.03 -5.27 -1.79
N VAL A 31 5.09 -6.23 -0.85
CA VAL A 31 4.09 -6.39 0.20
C VAL A 31 4.49 -5.55 1.41
N TYR A 32 3.55 -4.77 1.94
CA TYR A 32 3.76 -3.99 3.14
C TYR A 32 3.80 -4.91 4.37
N SER A 33 4.99 -5.06 4.96
CA SER A 33 5.22 -5.85 6.19
C SER A 33 5.94 -5.07 7.28
N THR A 34 6.66 -4.01 6.91
CA THR A 34 7.39 -3.12 7.83
C THR A 34 7.17 -1.66 7.44
N PRO A 35 7.36 -0.70 8.37
CA PRO A 35 7.27 0.72 8.06
C PRO A 35 8.17 1.13 6.88
N ILE A 36 7.61 1.92 5.96
CA ILE A 36 8.36 2.47 4.83
C ILE A 36 9.12 3.70 5.32
N SER A 37 10.44 3.68 5.13
CA SER A 37 11.34 4.82 5.35
C SER A 37 11.42 5.68 4.09
N VAL A 38 11.29 6.99 4.25
CA VAL A 38 11.26 7.96 3.14
C VAL A 38 12.47 8.89 3.30
N SER A 39 13.40 8.85 2.35
CA SER A 39 14.62 9.69 2.34
C SER A 39 14.70 10.66 1.15
N ALA A 40 13.69 10.63 0.28
CA ALA A 40 13.53 11.49 -0.89
C ALA A 40 12.03 11.64 -1.20
N ILE A 41 11.68 12.51 -2.16
CA ILE A 41 10.29 12.62 -2.63
C ILE A 41 9.80 11.24 -3.07
N THR A 42 8.72 10.77 -2.45
CA THR A 42 8.18 9.43 -2.63
C THR A 42 6.72 9.52 -3.01
N ILE A 43 6.34 8.91 -4.12
CA ILE A 43 4.93 8.79 -4.53
C ILE A 43 4.51 7.37 -4.18
N LEU A 44 3.88 7.22 -3.01
CA LEU A 44 3.37 5.93 -2.59
C LEU A 44 2.04 5.66 -3.31
N LYS A 45 1.96 4.55 -4.04
CA LYS A 45 0.68 3.96 -4.45
C LYS A 45 0.51 2.60 -3.80
N TYR A 46 -0.71 2.29 -3.38
CA TYR A 46 -0.99 1.03 -2.68
C TYR A 46 -2.43 0.56 -2.88
N PHE A 47 -2.65 -0.75 -2.76
CA PHE A 47 -3.98 -1.36 -2.64
C PHE A 47 -3.90 -2.59 -1.73
N ALA A 48 -5.01 -2.91 -1.09
CA ALA A 48 -5.19 -4.10 -0.28
C ALA A 48 -5.95 -5.20 -1.00
N THR A 49 -5.66 -6.45 -0.65
CA THR A 49 -6.46 -7.63 -0.96
C THR A 49 -7.01 -8.25 0.31
N ASP A 50 -8.21 -8.82 0.23
CA ASP A 50 -8.79 -9.61 1.31
C ASP A 50 -8.53 -11.12 1.10
N LEU A 51 -8.84 -11.92 2.12
CA LEU A 51 -8.72 -13.38 2.06
C LEU A 51 -9.74 -14.06 1.13
N ALA A 52 -10.74 -13.32 0.64
CA ALA A 52 -11.71 -13.78 -0.36
C ALA A 52 -11.24 -13.51 -1.81
N GLY A 53 -10.11 -12.85 -2.00
CA GLY A 53 -9.55 -12.50 -3.31
C GLY A 53 -10.06 -11.19 -3.90
N ASN A 54 -10.80 -10.37 -3.15
CA ASN A 54 -11.19 -9.04 -3.57
C ASN A 54 -10.01 -8.07 -3.43
N SER A 55 -9.97 -7.06 -4.30
CA SER A 55 -8.97 -5.99 -4.28
C SER A 55 -9.65 -4.64 -4.14
N GLU A 56 -9.15 -3.77 -3.27
CA GLU A 56 -9.62 -2.38 -3.24
C GLU A 56 -9.06 -1.54 -4.40
N ALA A 57 -9.65 -0.37 -4.61
CA ALA A 57 -9.12 0.61 -5.55
C ALA A 57 -7.74 1.13 -5.11
N VAL A 58 -6.84 1.37 -6.07
CA VAL A 58 -5.51 1.91 -5.81
C VAL A 58 -5.60 3.31 -5.20
N LYS A 59 -4.94 3.49 -4.06
CA LYS A 59 -4.76 4.78 -3.39
C LYS A 59 -3.39 5.36 -3.71
N SER A 60 -3.27 6.68 -3.66
CA SER A 60 -2.04 7.41 -3.97
C SER A 60 -1.77 8.47 -2.91
N GLN A 61 -0.52 8.58 -2.46
CA GLN A 61 -0.10 9.52 -1.45
C GLN A 61 1.33 9.99 -1.70
N THR A 62 1.50 11.31 -1.79
CA THR A 62 2.81 11.92 -2.07
C THR A 62 3.45 12.38 -0.76
N TYR A 63 4.69 11.95 -0.56
CA TYR A 63 5.52 12.30 0.59
C TYR A 63 6.66 13.19 0.11
N LEU A 64 6.67 14.42 0.60
CA LEU A 64 7.77 15.36 0.37
C LEU A 64 8.79 15.19 1.48
N PHE A 65 10.01 14.87 1.11
CA PHE A 65 11.14 14.96 2.02
C PHE A 65 11.63 16.42 2.01
N VAL A 66 11.31 17.16 3.06
CA VAL A 66 11.91 18.47 3.34
C VAL A 66 13.00 18.25 4.37
N GLN A 67 14.23 18.58 3.97
CA GLN A 67 15.43 18.49 4.81
C GLN A 67 15.46 19.63 5.83
#